data_AF-A0A7C1NEW8-F1
#
_entry.id   AF-A0A7C1NEW8-F1
#
_cell.length_a   1.000
_cell.length_b   1.000
_cell.length_c   1.000
_cell.angle_alpha   90.00
_cell.angle_beta   90.00
_cell.angle_gamma   90.00
#
_symmetry.space_group_name_H-M   'P 1'
#
loop_
_entity.id
_entity.type
_entity.pdbx_description
1 polymer ?
#
loop_
_entity_poly.entity_id
_entity_poly.type
_entity_poly.pdbx_seq_one_letter_code
_entity_poly.pdbx_strand_id
1 'polypeptide(L)'
;MEIKLTKLTLKNFKAIRNFEFRPDGKNATIRGQNRKGKTSIGDGFRDLLFGKNMKGETDFARQPLDESGQKIHHLETLEEAVITMDGTEVELKKIFKEIWLKKKKLLTGHTTDYWVDGVPMQKKKWDSRMADLIDEEVFKIVTLPGYFCSK
;
A
#
# COMPACT_ATOMS: atom_id res chain seq x y z
N MET A 1 -11.19 20.00 -4.99
CA MET A 1 -10.99 18.68 -4.37
C MET A 1 -9.71 18.72 -3.58
N GLU A 2 -9.85 18.72 -2.26
CA GLU A 2 -8.76 18.61 -1.30
C GLU A 2 -8.72 17.19 -0.74
N ILE A 3 -7.57 16.52 -0.82
CA ILE A 3 -7.37 15.18 -0.26
C ILE A 3 -6.24 15.24 0.76
N LYS A 4 -6.48 14.70 1.96
CA LYS A 4 -5.48 14.64 3.04
C LYS A 4 -5.37 13.24 3.60
N LEU A 5 -4.14 12.81 3.90
CA LEU A 5 -3.90 11.59 4.65
C LEU A 5 -4.12 11.87 6.15
N THR A 6 -4.98 11.10 6.79
CA THR A 6 -5.21 11.16 8.25
C THR A 6 -4.44 10.06 8.96
N LYS A 7 -4.47 8.84 8.42
CA LYS A 7 -3.81 7.67 8.99
C LYS A 7 -3.29 6.73 7.89
N LEU A 8 -2.12 6.13 8.09
CA LEU A 8 -1.60 5.01 7.31
C LEU A 8 -1.20 3.87 8.26
N THR A 9 -1.68 2.66 7.98
CA THR A 9 -1.34 1.44 8.72
C THR A 9 -0.76 0.41 7.75
N LEU A 10 0.36 -0.19 8.10
CA LEU A 10 0.99 -1.29 7.35
C LEU A 10 1.26 -2.48 8.28
N LYS A 11 0.90 -3.69 7.86
CA LYS A 11 1.26 -4.93 8.58
C LYS A 11 1.83 -5.97 7.64
N ASN A 12 2.87 -6.65 8.11
CA ASN A 12 3.62 -7.67 7.37
C ASN A 12 3.98 -7.22 5.94
N PHE A 13 4.35 -5.96 5.75
CA PHE A 13 4.63 -5.39 4.45
C PHE A 13 6.13 -5.15 4.29
N LYS A 14 6.79 -5.94 3.43
CA LYS A 14 8.26 -5.95 3.28
C LYS A 14 8.94 -6.12 4.65
N ALA A 15 9.85 -5.22 5.02
CA ALA A 15 10.51 -5.24 6.33
C ALA A 15 9.64 -4.72 7.49
N ILE A 16 8.40 -4.27 7.22
CA ILE A 16 7.50 -3.69 8.23
C ILE A 16 6.60 -4.78 8.81
N ARG A 17 6.80 -5.12 10.09
CA ARG A 17 5.90 -6.03 10.81
C ARG A 17 4.59 -5.34 11.18
N ASN A 18 4.68 -4.15 11.79
CA ASN A 18 3.55 -3.31 12.14
C ASN A 18 4.01 -1.84 12.14
N PHE A 19 3.25 -0.96 11.49
CA PHE A 19 3.54 0.46 11.43
C PHE A 19 2.22 1.23 11.39
N GLU A 20 2.17 2.32 12.13
CA GLU A 20 1.05 3.27 12.11
C GLU A 20 1.62 4.69 12.04
N PHE A 21 1.04 5.51 11.18
CA PHE A 21 1.39 6.91 11.01
C PHE A 21 0.13 7.76 10.98
N ARG A 22 0.03 8.74 11.86
CA ARG A 22 -1.14 9.61 12.04
C ARG A 22 -0.76 11.09 11.83
N PRO A 23 -0.67 11.54 10.58
CA PRO A 23 -0.44 12.96 10.28
C PRO A 23 -1.69 13.83 10.51
N ASP A 24 -2.87 13.25 10.67
CA ASP A 24 -4.13 13.96 10.94
C ASP A 24 -4.41 15.11 9.95
N GLY A 25 -4.08 14.88 8.67
CA GLY A 25 -4.22 15.86 7.60
C GLY A 25 -3.25 17.04 7.65
N LYS A 26 -2.23 16.98 8.51
CA LYS A 26 -1.19 18.02 8.66
C LYS A 26 0.12 17.60 7.99
N ASN A 27 1.00 18.58 7.81
CA ASN A 27 2.38 18.33 7.39
C ASN A 27 3.09 17.49 8.45
N ALA A 28 3.75 16.42 8.01
CA ALA A 28 4.51 15.53 8.86
C ALA A 28 5.72 14.98 8.10
N THR A 29 6.74 14.50 8.81
CA THR A 29 7.97 13.99 8.21
C THR A 29 8.38 12.67 8.84
N ILE A 30 8.60 11.66 8.00
CA ILE A 30 9.17 10.38 8.41
C ILE A 30 10.67 10.40 8.11
N ARG A 31 11.51 10.29 9.14
CA ARG A 31 12.97 10.26 9.05
C ARG A 31 13.53 8.94 9.57
N GLY A 32 14.70 8.57 9.09
CA GLY A 32 15.39 7.34 9.47
C GLY A 32 16.63 7.13 8.62
N GLN A 33 17.49 6.18 9.00
CA GLN A 33 18.68 5.83 8.21
C GLN A 33 18.30 5.12 6.90
N ASN A 34 19.23 5.07 5.95
CA ASN A 34 19.03 4.30 4.72
C ASN A 34 18.79 2.82 5.03
N ARG A 35 17.98 2.15 4.19
CA ARG A 35 17.59 0.73 4.35
C ARG A 35 16.80 0.38 5.63
N LYS A 36 16.31 1.37 6.38
CA LYS A 36 15.46 1.17 7.58
C LYS A 36 13.95 1.24 7.30
N GLY A 37 13.50 0.93 6.09
CA GLY A 37 12.06 0.80 5.77
C GLY A 37 11.33 2.07 5.30
N LYS A 38 11.99 3.22 5.19
CA LYS A 38 11.36 4.47 4.67
C LYS A 38 10.70 4.27 3.30
N THR A 39 11.42 3.66 2.36
CA THR A 39 10.89 3.34 1.02
C THR A 39 9.73 2.35 1.10
N SER A 40 9.78 1.39 2.03
CA SER A 40 8.69 0.43 2.24
C SER A 40 7.39 1.10 2.67
N ILE A 41 7.45 2.20 3.42
CA ILE A 41 6.27 2.99 3.78
C ILE A 41 5.65 3.63 2.53
N GLY A 42 6.48 4.27 1.69
CA GLY A 42 6.03 4.84 0.41
C GLY A 42 5.49 3.78 -0.56
N ASP A 43 6.15 2.61 -0.60
CA ASP A 43 5.71 1.46 -1.39
C ASP A 43 4.34 0.96 -0.93
N GLY A 44 4.11 0.86 0.39
CA GLY A 44 2.83 0.40 0.94
C GLY A 44 1.69 1.36 0.60
N PHE A 45 1.93 2.67 0.69
CA PHE A 45 0.93 3.66 0.33
C PHE A 45 0.64 3.68 -1.18
N ARG A 46 1.66 3.58 -2.05
CA ARG A 46 1.44 3.48 -3.50
C ARG A 46 0.82 2.16 -3.92
N ASP A 47 1.12 1.06 -3.24
CA ASP A 47 0.52 -0.23 -3.54
C ASP A 47 -0.95 -0.29 -3.14
N LEU A 48 -1.32 0.38 -2.04
CA LEU A 48 -2.71 0.59 -1.64
C LEU A 48 -3.50 1.30 -2.76
N LEU A 49 -2.99 2.44 -3.22
CA LEU A 49 -3.70 3.29 -4.19
C LEU A 49 -3.65 2.74 -5.63
N PHE A 50 -2.49 2.25 -6.08
CA PHE A 50 -2.25 2.00 -7.51
C PHE A 50 -1.77 0.57 -7.81
N GLY A 51 -1.55 -0.26 -6.79
CA GLY A 51 -0.96 -1.59 -6.98
C GLY A 51 0.49 -1.55 -7.47
N LYS A 52 1.20 -0.44 -7.24
CA LYS A 52 2.56 -0.19 -7.69
C LYS A 52 3.46 0.22 -6.53
N ASN A 53 4.74 -0.11 -6.61
CA ASN A 53 5.73 0.39 -5.66
C ASN A 53 6.25 1.79 -6.07
N MET A 54 7.20 2.34 -5.31
CA MET A 54 7.84 3.63 -5.59
C MET A 54 8.60 3.69 -6.92
N LYS A 55 8.98 2.55 -7.50
CA LYS A 55 9.58 2.45 -8.84
C LYS A 55 8.55 2.30 -9.97
N GLY A 56 7.26 2.16 -9.63
CA GLY A 56 6.20 1.91 -10.61
C GLY A 56 6.02 0.45 -11.01
N GLU A 57 6.72 -0.49 -10.35
CA GLU A 57 6.60 -1.92 -10.61
C GLU A 57 5.30 -2.46 -10.01
N THR A 58 4.60 -3.34 -10.72
CA THR A 58 3.39 -4.05 -10.25
C THR A 58 3.71 -5.44 -9.68
N ASP A 59 4.77 -6.07 -10.19
CA ASP A 59 5.30 -7.34 -9.73
C ASP A 59 6.51 -7.10 -8.80
N PHE A 60 6.23 -7.02 -7.51
CA PHE A 60 7.26 -6.87 -6.47
C PHE A 60 6.85 -7.64 -5.21
N ALA A 61 7.84 -7.95 -4.38
CA ALA A 61 7.62 -8.62 -3.12
C ALA A 61 6.91 -7.70 -2.11
N ARG A 62 5.65 -8.02 -1.80
CA ARG A 62 4.86 -7.41 -0.70
C ARG A 62 5.14 -8.10 0.63
N GLN A 63 5.29 -9.42 0.60
CA GLN A 63 5.49 -10.25 1.79
C GLN A 63 6.85 -9.99 2.46
N PRO A 64 6.93 -10.21 3.78
CA PRO A 64 8.19 -10.16 4.49
C PRO A 64 9.07 -11.34 4.10
N LEU A 65 10.38 -11.14 4.23
CA LEU A 65 11.38 -12.19 4.06
C LEU A 65 11.90 -12.62 5.44
N ASP A 66 12.23 -13.90 5.58
CA ASP A 66 12.92 -14.44 6.75
C ASP A 66 14.42 -14.11 6.74
N GLU A 67 15.14 -14.58 7.75
CA GLU A 67 16.59 -14.38 7.89
C GLU A 67 17.39 -15.01 6.75
N SER A 68 16.82 -16.01 6.05
CA SER A 68 17.41 -16.65 4.87
C SER A 68 17.02 -15.97 3.56
N GLY A 69 16.26 -14.87 3.61
CA GLY A 69 15.77 -14.15 2.43
C GLY A 69 14.59 -14.83 1.73
N GLN A 70 13.96 -15.85 2.33
CA GLN A 70 12.79 -16.53 1.78
C GLN A 70 11.49 -15.88 2.23
N LYS A 71 10.45 -15.95 1.41
CA LYS A 71 9.13 -15.38 1.75
C LYS A 71 8.54 -16.10 2.96
N ILE A 72 8.04 -15.33 3.92
CA ILE A 72 7.29 -15.90 5.03
C ILE A 72 5.87 -16.22 4.55
N HIS A 73 5.57 -17.51 4.46
CA HIS A 73 4.28 -18.05 4.04
C HIS A 73 3.21 -17.94 5.13
N HIS A 74 1.94 -18.06 4.73
CA HIS A 74 0.76 -18.02 5.62
C HIS A 74 0.60 -16.70 6.39
N LEU A 75 1.19 -15.62 5.90
CA LEU A 75 0.97 -14.26 6.38
C LEU A 75 0.19 -13.45 5.35
N GLU A 76 -0.77 -12.67 5.85
CA GLU A 76 -1.44 -11.65 5.08
C GLU A 76 -0.66 -10.33 5.23
N THR A 77 -0.50 -9.60 4.12
CA THR A 77 -0.05 -8.21 4.15
C THR A 77 -1.27 -7.30 4.20
N LEU A 78 -1.19 -6.25 5.00
CA LEU A 78 -2.26 -5.25 5.15
C LEU A 78 -1.70 -3.89 4.81
N GLU A 79 -2.39 -3.19 3.92
CA GLU A 79 -2.22 -1.77 3.68
C GLU A 79 -3.58 -1.08 3.93
N GLU A 80 -3.62 -0.10 4.83
CA GLU A 80 -4.85 0.62 5.18
C GLU A 80 -4.55 2.11 5.32
N ALA A 81 -5.42 2.96 4.80
CA ALA A 81 -5.33 4.41 4.96
C ALA A 81 -6.70 5.01 5.27
N VAL A 82 -6.72 6.00 6.15
CA VAL A 82 -7.86 6.92 6.30
C VAL A 82 -7.46 8.22 5.65
N ILE A 83 -8.26 8.66 4.69
CA ILE A 83 -8.09 9.94 3.99
C ILE A 83 -9.32 10.80 4.20
N THR A 84 -9.17 12.13 4.14
CA THR A 84 -10.30 13.04 4.01
C THR A 84 -10.38 13.56 2.58
N MET A 85 -11.58 13.57 2.01
CA MET A 85 -11.90 14.19 0.73
C MET A 85 -12.89 15.33 0.95
N ASP A 86 -12.46 16.57 0.73
CA ASP A 86 -13.28 17.77 0.96
C ASP A 86 -13.99 17.73 2.35
N GLY A 87 -13.27 17.21 3.36
CA GLY A 87 -13.74 17.08 4.75
C GLY A 87 -14.47 15.77 5.07
N THR A 88 -14.79 14.93 4.09
CA THR A 88 -15.42 13.60 4.32
C THR A 88 -14.35 12.52 4.48
N GLU A 89 -14.40 11.75 5.57
CA GLU A 89 -13.48 10.62 5.77
C GLU A 89 -13.83 9.44 4.86
N VAL A 90 -12.80 8.79 4.34
CA VAL A 90 -12.87 7.55 3.57
C VAL A 90 -11.80 6.59 4.10
N GLU A 91 -12.22 5.38 4.45
CA GLU A 91 -11.32 4.29 4.83
C GLU A 91 -11.02 3.42 3.61
N LEU A 92 -9.73 3.26 3.31
CA LEU A 92 -9.21 2.43 2.24
C LEU A 92 -8.45 1.26 2.86
N LYS A 93 -8.77 0.04 2.44
CA LYS A 93 -8.10 -1.16 2.95
C LYS A 93 -7.83 -2.16 1.85
N LYS A 94 -6.64 -2.74 1.88
CA LYS A 94 -6.16 -3.79 0.98
C LYS A 94 -5.52 -4.90 1.79
N ILE A 95 -5.86 -6.15 1.47
CA ILE A 95 -5.22 -7.34 2.04
C ILE A 95 -4.71 -8.20 0.90
N PHE A 96 -3.42 -8.50 0.89
CA PHE A 96 -2.81 -9.48 -0.02
C PHE A 96 -2.47 -10.76 0.75
N LYS A 97 -2.86 -11.90 0.18
CA LYS A 97 -2.69 -13.21 0.83
C LYS A 97 -2.47 -14.32 -0.18
N GLU A 98 -1.85 -15.38 0.31
CA GLU A 98 -1.62 -16.59 -0.45
C GLU A 98 -2.88 -17.46 -0.53
N ILE A 99 -3.03 -18.14 -1.66
CA ILE A 99 -4.05 -19.17 -1.87
C ILE A 99 -3.38 -20.53 -1.77
N TRP A 100 -3.86 -21.36 -0.85
CA TRP A 100 -3.29 -22.68 -0.57
C TRP A 100 -4.30 -23.79 -0.87
N LEU A 101 -3.86 -24.79 -1.62
CA LEU A 101 -4.59 -26.04 -1.76
C LEU A 101 -4.39 -26.88 -0.48
N LYS A 102 -5.32 -26.74 0.47
CA LYS A 102 -5.26 -27.33 1.82
C LYS A 102 -4.88 -28.83 1.82
N LYS A 103 -5.42 -29.62 0.88
CA LYS A 103 -5.17 -31.07 0.80
C LYS A 103 -3.72 -31.43 0.46
N LYS A 104 -2.98 -30.56 -0.23
CA LYS A 104 -1.61 -30.82 -0.71
C LYS A 104 -0.56 -29.90 -0.07
N LYS A 105 -0.97 -28.99 0.82
CA LYS A 105 -0.13 -27.87 1.32
C LYS A 105 0.64 -27.19 0.19
N LEU A 106 -0.02 -27.02 -0.95
CA LEU A 106 0.58 -26.47 -2.17
C LEU A 106 0.10 -25.03 -2.36
N LEU A 107 1.04 -24.10 -2.49
CA LEU A 107 0.77 -22.72 -2.88
C LEU A 107 0.26 -22.71 -4.32
N THR A 108 -0.97 -22.24 -4.53
CA THR A 108 -1.59 -22.19 -5.87
C THR A 108 -1.63 -20.79 -6.47
N GLY A 109 -1.38 -19.76 -5.66
CA GLY A 109 -1.36 -18.38 -6.14
C GLY A 109 -1.54 -17.37 -5.02
N HIS A 110 -1.94 -16.16 -5.39
CA HIS A 110 -2.23 -15.07 -4.47
C HIS A 110 -3.54 -14.40 -4.83
N THR A 111 -4.24 -13.86 -3.83
CA THR A 111 -5.40 -13.01 -4.03
C THR A 111 -5.19 -11.69 -3.32
N THR A 112 -5.94 -10.68 -3.75
CA THR A 112 -6.01 -9.38 -3.09
C THR A 112 -7.46 -9.00 -2.90
N ASP A 113 -7.80 -8.69 -1.66
CA ASP A 113 -9.11 -8.25 -1.27
C ASP A 113 -9.06 -6.75 -0.96
N TYR A 114 -10.12 -6.02 -1.33
CA TYR A 114 -10.19 -4.56 -1.23
C TYR A 114 -11.46 -4.14 -0.49
N TRP A 115 -11.39 -3.08 0.32
CA TRP A 115 -12.53 -2.50 1.01
C TRP A 115 -12.48 -0.98 1.02
N VAL A 116 -13.64 -0.36 0.83
CA VAL A 116 -13.86 1.07 1.02
C VAL A 116 -14.93 1.23 2.10
N ASP A 117 -14.64 1.95 3.17
CA ASP A 117 -15.55 2.17 4.31
C ASP A 117 -16.12 0.84 4.86
N GLY A 118 -15.25 -0.18 4.94
CA GLY A 118 -15.61 -1.53 5.39
C GLY A 118 -16.40 -2.36 4.36
N VAL A 119 -16.78 -1.82 3.21
CA VAL A 119 -17.53 -2.53 2.16
C VAL A 119 -16.57 -3.19 1.17
N PRO A 120 -16.63 -4.53 0.98
CA PRO A 120 -15.76 -5.23 0.06
C PRO A 120 -16.00 -4.81 -1.39
N MET A 121 -14.92 -4.69 -2.15
CA MET A 121 -14.94 -4.20 -3.53
C MET A 121 -14.11 -5.08 -4.46
N GLN A 122 -14.58 -5.24 -5.69
CA GLN A 122 -13.80 -5.92 -6.74
C GLN A 122 -12.65 -5.02 -7.22
N LYS A 123 -11.52 -5.63 -7.57
CA LYS A 123 -10.33 -4.92 -8.08
C LYS A 123 -10.66 -3.90 -9.18
N LYS A 124 -11.50 -4.25 -10.16
CA LYS A 124 -11.85 -3.33 -11.25
C LYS A 124 -12.53 -2.05 -10.75
N LYS A 125 -13.44 -2.16 -9.77
CA LYS A 125 -14.11 -1.01 -9.17
C LYS A 125 -13.16 -0.20 -8.30
N TRP A 126 -12.25 -0.88 -7.59
CA TRP A 126 -11.18 -0.25 -6.83
C TRP A 126 -10.30 0.61 -7.72
N ASP A 127 -9.77 0.03 -8.81
CA ASP A 127 -8.87 0.71 -9.74
C ASP A 127 -9.56 1.94 -10.36
N SER A 128 -10.82 1.82 -10.79
CA SER A 128 -11.60 2.96 -11.30
C SER A 128 -11.77 4.05 -10.25
N ARG A 129 -12.14 3.69 -9.01
CA ARG A 129 -12.29 4.65 -7.93
C ARG A 129 -10.96 5.36 -7.63
N MET A 130 -9.84 4.65 -7.54
CA MET A 130 -8.55 5.27 -7.26
C MET A 130 -8.11 6.22 -8.38
N ALA A 131 -8.37 5.87 -9.64
CA ALA A 131 -8.10 6.75 -10.78
C ALA A 131 -8.96 8.03 -10.77
N ASP A 132 -10.22 7.94 -10.34
CA ASP A 132 -11.11 9.11 -10.19
C ASP A 132 -10.69 10.00 -9.00
N LEU A 133 -10.18 9.38 -7.93
CA LEU A 133 -9.77 10.08 -6.70
C LEU A 133 -8.43 10.79 -6.84
N ILE A 134 -7.43 10.10 -7.38
CA ILE A 134 -6.04 10.56 -7.39
C ILE A 134 -5.46 10.25 -8.76
N ASP A 135 -5.18 11.31 -9.52
CA ASP A 135 -4.41 11.18 -10.75
C ASP A 135 -2.99 10.67 -10.43
N GLU A 136 -2.63 9.54 -11.04
CA GLU A 136 -1.35 8.88 -10.78
C GLU A 136 -0.15 9.75 -11.20
N GLU A 137 -0.27 10.52 -12.28
CA GLU A 137 0.79 11.41 -12.75
C GLU A 137 1.01 12.57 -11.78
N VAL A 138 -0.08 13.19 -11.30
CA VAL A 138 0.00 14.20 -10.23
C VAL A 138 0.67 13.59 -9.00
N PHE A 139 0.25 12.39 -8.57
CA PHE A 139 0.81 11.73 -7.41
C PHE A 139 2.31 11.43 -7.55
N LYS A 140 2.76 10.97 -8.72
CA LYS A 140 4.20 10.76 -9.00
C LYS A 140 4.99 12.04 -8.86
N ILE A 141 4.47 13.17 -9.35
CA ILE A 141 5.15 14.48 -9.24
C ILE A 141 5.36 14.85 -7.76
N VAL A 142 4.38 14.60 -6.89
CA VAL A 142 4.50 14.96 -5.46
C VAL A 142 5.29 13.94 -4.63
N THR A 143 5.30 12.67 -5.04
CA THR A 143 5.89 11.59 -4.22
C THR A 143 7.25 11.08 -4.71
N LEU A 144 7.65 11.39 -5.94
CA LEU A 144 8.92 10.98 -6.51
C LEU A 144 9.80 12.20 -6.78
N PRO A 145 10.77 12.50 -5.89
CA PRO A 145 11.65 13.66 -6.04
C PRO A 145 12.39 13.73 -7.38
N GLY A 146 12.68 12.58 -8.00
CA GLY A 146 13.38 12.49 -9.29
C GLY A 146 12.47 12.58 -10.52
N TYR A 147 11.14 12.49 -10.39
CA TYR A 147 10.24 12.39 -11.53
C TYR A 147 10.14 13.69 -12.33
N PHE A 148 10.22 14.84 -11.65
CA PHE A 148 10.22 16.14 -12.31
C PHE A 148 11.48 16.38 -13.15
N CYS A 149 12.63 15.87 -12.70
CA CYS A 149 13.93 16.08 -13.34
C CYS A 149 14.29 15.01 -14.39
N SER A 150 13.45 13.98 -14.58
CA SER A 150 13.72 12.86 -15.49
C SER A 150 12.97 12.96 -16.84
N LYS A 151 12.41 14.13 -17.16
CA LYS A 151 11.81 14.42 -18.48
C LYS A 151 12.73 15.29 -19.31
#